data_AF-A0A4R6ZNW2-F1
#
_entry.id   AF-A0A4R6ZNW2-F1
#
_cell.length_a   1.000
_cell.length_b   1.000
_cell.length_c   1.000
_cell.angle_alpha   90.00
_cell.angle_beta   90.00
_cell.angle_gamma   90.00
#
_symmetry.space_group_name_H-M   'P 1'
#
loop_
_entity.id
_entity.type
_entity.pdbx_description
1 polymer ?
#
loop_
_entity_poly.entity_id
_entity_poly.type
_entity_poly.pdbx_seq_one_letter_code
_entity_poly.pdbx_strand_id
1 'polypeptide(L)'
;MTKTEKKYRVFALAYVSNGFNATEAAKTAGYSEKTAESQASRLLKNVKVLEFIDEEMKTVSQRMQDDAKKVYKLLWSRILDCGVKLAESNEAKKGLTALNAEMASLRLKDVPLAEHVDNLDDELERMMFQTTNEAAARREEIEYEMTEYNNSRRAIKAKMKYVEALMSNFYLNYLSNVEYEKYARLQSDLLQDLFDRSGYKDISVLNNRRIEAQVSKAESEAAIFENRAGKIAINDAEKAQVNDLIAIGNKIIGIESGADDATE
;
A
#
# COMPACT_ATOMS: atom_id res chain seq x y z
N MET A 1 -6.24 25.71 -42.91
CA MET A 1 -4.95 25.33 -42.29
C MET A 1 -3.89 25.16 -43.36
N THR A 2 -2.82 25.93 -43.32
CA THR A 2 -1.78 25.95 -44.37
C THR A 2 -0.88 24.70 -44.32
N LYS A 3 -0.19 24.38 -45.44
CA LYS A 3 0.76 23.26 -45.51
C LYS A 3 1.88 23.38 -44.46
N THR A 4 2.33 24.61 -44.19
CA THR A 4 3.35 24.92 -43.19
C THR A 4 2.84 24.71 -41.77
N GLU A 5 1.64 25.19 -41.45
CA GLU A 5 1.02 24.97 -40.14
C GLU A 5 0.79 23.47 -39.87
N LYS A 6 0.47 22.68 -40.90
CA LYS A 6 0.37 21.21 -40.76
C LYS A 6 1.70 20.60 -40.34
N LYS A 7 2.80 21.01 -40.96
CA LYS A 7 4.14 20.55 -40.57
C LYS A 7 4.52 20.99 -39.16
N TYR A 8 4.13 22.19 -38.74
CA TYR A 8 4.37 22.67 -37.37
C TYR A 8 3.61 21.85 -36.33
N ARG A 9 2.33 21.52 -36.59
CA ARG A 9 1.58 20.61 -35.71
C ARG A 9 2.19 19.21 -35.64
N VAL A 10 2.58 18.63 -36.79
CA VAL A 10 3.24 17.31 -36.81
C VAL A 10 4.56 17.33 -36.05
N PHE A 11 5.35 18.40 -36.21
CA PHE A 11 6.59 18.60 -35.46
C PHE A 11 6.32 18.68 -33.95
N ALA A 12 5.38 19.52 -33.51
CA ALA A 12 5.03 19.69 -32.10
C ALA A 12 4.55 18.36 -31.47
N LEU A 13 3.64 17.65 -32.14
CA LEU A 13 3.17 16.33 -31.71
C LEU A 13 4.32 15.33 -31.59
N ALA A 14 5.16 15.22 -32.62
CA ALA A 14 6.29 14.28 -32.63
C ALA A 14 7.31 14.62 -31.55
N TYR A 15 7.57 15.91 -31.31
CA TYR A 15 8.50 16.40 -30.30
C TYR A 15 8.05 16.07 -28.88
N VAL A 16 6.77 16.28 -28.56
CA VAL A 16 6.23 15.89 -27.25
C VAL A 16 6.20 14.38 -27.09
N SER A 17 5.81 13.64 -28.13
CA SER A 17 5.62 12.18 -28.07
C SER A 17 6.92 11.38 -28.00
N ASN A 18 8.04 11.91 -28.51
CA ASN A 18 9.33 11.22 -28.55
C ASN A 18 10.28 11.58 -27.40
N GLY A 19 9.78 12.24 -26.36
CA GLY A 19 10.60 12.66 -25.20
C GLY A 19 11.46 13.89 -25.48
N PHE A 20 10.95 14.83 -26.29
CA PHE A 20 11.61 16.10 -26.60
C PHE A 20 12.89 15.95 -27.43
N ASN A 21 12.92 14.99 -28.35
CA ASN A 21 13.98 14.88 -29.36
C ASN A 21 13.61 15.70 -30.62
N ALA A 22 14.18 16.90 -30.71
CA ALA A 22 13.84 17.89 -31.74
C ALA A 22 14.24 17.45 -33.16
N THR A 23 15.41 16.82 -33.29
CA THR A 23 15.94 16.37 -34.59
C THR A 23 15.09 15.25 -35.16
N GLU A 24 14.74 14.25 -34.34
CA GLU A 24 13.84 13.17 -34.77
C GLU A 24 12.43 13.70 -35.07
N ALA A 25 11.92 14.64 -34.27
CA ALA A 25 10.63 15.27 -34.54
C ALA A 25 10.60 16.04 -35.88
N ALA A 26 11.70 16.70 -36.24
CA ALA A 26 11.83 17.35 -37.55
C ALA A 26 11.84 16.35 -38.70
N LYS A 27 12.52 15.20 -38.54
CA LYS A 27 12.45 14.11 -39.54
C LYS A 27 11.02 13.59 -39.68
N THR A 28 10.34 13.33 -38.56
CA THR A 28 8.93 12.89 -38.54
C THR A 28 7.98 13.89 -39.20
N ALA A 29 8.22 15.20 -39.04
CA ALA A 29 7.46 16.26 -39.71
C ALA A 29 7.78 16.43 -41.20
N GLY A 30 8.68 15.59 -41.74
CA GLY A 30 9.05 15.56 -43.16
C GLY A 30 10.00 16.70 -43.55
N TYR A 31 10.90 17.11 -42.64
CA TYR A 31 12.09 17.90 -42.99
C TYR A 31 13.21 16.97 -43.45
N SER A 32 14.11 17.46 -44.32
CA SER A 32 15.18 16.62 -44.83
C SER A 32 16.15 16.24 -43.72
N GLU A 33 16.60 14.99 -43.73
CA GLU A 33 17.52 14.47 -42.71
C GLU A 33 18.80 15.30 -42.61
N LYS A 34 19.37 15.72 -43.76
CA LYS A 34 20.57 16.57 -43.84
C LYS A 34 20.41 17.93 -43.15
N THR A 35 19.18 18.41 -42.93
CA THR A 35 18.91 19.72 -42.31
C THR A 35 18.02 19.66 -41.09
N ALA A 36 17.64 18.45 -40.65
CA ALA A 36 16.61 18.25 -39.62
C ALA A 36 16.98 18.94 -38.31
N GLU A 37 18.24 18.87 -37.90
CA GLU A 37 18.75 19.51 -36.68
C GLU A 37 18.67 21.05 -36.73
N SER A 38 19.14 21.64 -37.83
CA SER A 38 19.07 23.10 -38.05
C SER A 38 17.63 23.59 -38.13
N GLN A 39 16.76 22.84 -38.80
CA GLN A 39 15.35 23.15 -38.92
C GLN A 39 14.62 23.00 -37.58
N ALA A 40 14.92 21.95 -36.81
CA ALA A 40 14.40 21.75 -35.47
C ALA A 40 14.74 22.93 -34.56
N SER A 41 15.99 23.39 -34.56
CA SER A 41 16.44 24.55 -33.79
C SER A 41 15.71 25.84 -34.14
N ARG A 42 15.32 26.02 -35.41
CA ARG A 42 14.50 27.16 -35.87
C ARG A 42 13.04 27.00 -35.47
N LEU A 43 12.49 25.80 -35.57
CA LEU A 43 11.10 25.50 -35.21
C LEU A 43 10.84 25.73 -33.72
N LEU A 44 11.78 25.36 -32.85
CA LEU A 44 11.67 25.62 -31.40
C LEU A 44 11.71 27.11 -31.01
N LYS A 45 12.08 28.01 -31.93
CA LYS A 45 12.01 29.47 -31.74
C LYS A 45 10.75 30.08 -32.35
N ASN A 46 9.97 29.31 -33.10
CA ASN A 46 8.79 29.79 -33.77
C ASN A 46 7.60 29.82 -32.80
N VAL A 47 6.98 30.99 -32.63
CA VAL A 47 5.88 31.20 -31.69
C VAL A 47 4.70 30.24 -31.94
N LYS A 48 4.30 30.02 -33.20
CA LYS A 48 3.20 29.09 -33.51
C LYS A 48 3.55 27.63 -33.18
N VAL A 49 4.81 27.24 -33.33
CA VAL A 49 5.26 25.89 -32.95
C VAL A 49 5.23 25.75 -31.43
N LEU A 50 5.67 26.77 -30.68
CA LEU A 50 5.58 26.78 -29.22
C LEU A 50 4.14 26.69 -28.72
N GLU A 51 3.20 27.43 -29.33
CA GLU A 51 1.76 27.33 -29.04
C GLU A 51 1.24 25.90 -29.25
N PHE A 52 1.60 25.24 -30.35
CA PHE A 52 1.21 23.85 -30.58
C PHE A 52 1.87 22.88 -29.60
N ILE A 53 3.11 23.12 -29.18
CA ILE A 53 3.75 22.30 -28.13
C ILE A 53 2.98 22.44 -26.81
N ASP A 54 2.57 23.65 -26.43
CA ASP A 54 1.76 23.89 -25.23
C ASP A 54 0.38 23.20 -25.30
N GLU A 55 -0.28 23.25 -26.47
CA GLU A 55 -1.54 22.51 -26.72
C GLU A 55 -1.35 21.00 -26.53
N GLU A 56 -0.30 20.42 -27.11
CA GLU A 56 0.02 19.00 -26.99
C GLU A 56 0.39 18.63 -25.55
N MET A 57 1.16 19.44 -24.85
CA MET A 57 1.52 19.23 -23.44
C MET A 57 0.29 19.26 -22.52
N LYS A 58 -0.67 20.17 -22.76
CA LYS A 58 -1.96 20.18 -22.05
C LYS A 58 -2.75 18.90 -22.32
N THR A 59 -2.80 18.47 -23.58
CA THR A 59 -3.50 17.24 -23.98
C THR A 59 -2.88 16.01 -23.32
N VAL A 60 -1.55 15.90 -23.33
CA VAL A 60 -0.81 14.82 -22.64
C VAL A 60 -1.08 14.86 -21.14
N SER A 61 -0.98 16.03 -20.51
CA SER A 61 -1.29 16.20 -19.09
C SER A 61 -2.71 15.75 -18.74
N GLN A 62 -3.70 16.08 -19.58
CA GLN A 62 -5.09 15.69 -19.35
C GLN A 62 -5.31 14.18 -19.54
N ARG A 63 -4.69 13.58 -20.56
CA ARG A 63 -4.68 12.12 -20.73
C ARG A 63 -4.02 11.42 -19.53
N MET A 64 -2.89 11.92 -19.06
CA MET A 64 -2.21 11.39 -17.87
C MET A 64 -3.09 11.49 -16.62
N GLN A 65 -3.84 12.57 -16.44
CA GLN A 65 -4.81 12.69 -15.34
C GLN A 65 -5.94 11.66 -15.46
N ASP A 66 -6.47 11.45 -16.66
CA ASP A 66 -7.55 10.47 -16.87
C ASP A 66 -7.07 9.03 -16.71
N ASP A 67 -5.85 8.72 -17.17
CA ASP A 67 -5.22 7.43 -16.94
C ASP A 67 -4.90 7.22 -15.45
N ALA A 68 -4.45 8.25 -14.73
CA ALA A 68 -4.28 8.19 -13.28
C ALA A 68 -5.62 7.91 -12.55
N LYS A 69 -6.73 8.53 -12.97
CA LYS A 69 -8.06 8.22 -12.43
C LYS A 69 -8.48 6.77 -12.70
N LYS A 70 -8.16 6.22 -13.87
CA LYS A 70 -8.43 4.80 -14.19
C LYS A 70 -7.62 3.89 -13.27
N VAL A 71 -6.33 4.16 -13.11
CA VAL A 71 -5.45 3.40 -12.20
C VAL A 71 -5.97 3.47 -10.77
N TYR A 72 -6.35 4.65 -10.29
CA TYR A 72 -6.96 4.83 -8.97
C TYR A 72 -8.20 3.96 -8.80
N LYS A 73 -9.13 3.98 -9.77
CA LYS A 73 -10.34 3.15 -9.74
C LYS A 73 -10.02 1.65 -9.71
N LEU A 74 -9.04 1.21 -10.49
CA LEU A 74 -8.62 -0.20 -10.53
C LEU A 74 -8.00 -0.65 -9.20
N LEU A 75 -7.10 0.15 -8.64
CA LEU A 75 -6.49 -0.11 -7.34
C LEU A 75 -7.55 -0.16 -6.24
N TRP A 76 -8.46 0.82 -6.21
CA TRP A 76 -9.55 0.86 -5.24
C TRP A 76 -10.47 -0.36 -5.36
N SER A 77 -10.87 -0.73 -6.58
CA SER A 77 -11.65 -1.95 -6.82
C SER A 77 -10.93 -3.18 -6.28
N ARG A 78 -9.62 -3.29 -6.51
CA ARG A 78 -8.85 -4.45 -6.06
C ARG A 78 -8.72 -4.51 -4.53
N ILE A 79 -8.59 -3.36 -3.87
CA ILE A 79 -8.60 -3.25 -2.40
C ILE A 79 -9.94 -3.74 -1.85
N LEU A 80 -11.06 -3.34 -2.47
CA LEU A 80 -12.40 -3.78 -2.08
C LEU A 80 -12.56 -5.28 -2.28
N ASP A 81 -12.13 -5.83 -3.42
CA ASP A 81 -12.20 -7.28 -3.68
C ASP A 81 -11.44 -8.09 -2.62
N CYS A 82 -10.24 -7.63 -2.23
CA CYS A 82 -9.47 -8.27 -1.16
C CYS A 82 -10.22 -8.19 0.17
N GLY A 83 -10.81 -7.04 0.50
CA GLY A 83 -11.60 -6.85 1.71
C GLY A 83 -12.82 -7.75 1.77
N VAL A 84 -13.57 -7.87 0.66
CA VAL A 84 -14.72 -8.77 0.53
C VAL A 84 -14.27 -10.22 0.74
N LYS A 85 -13.21 -10.66 0.07
CA LYS A 85 -12.75 -12.06 0.20
C LYS A 85 -12.29 -12.40 1.62
N LEU A 86 -11.62 -11.46 2.30
CA LEU A 86 -11.23 -11.62 3.71
C LEU A 86 -12.44 -11.70 4.64
N ALA A 87 -13.48 -10.90 4.38
CA ALA A 87 -14.73 -10.92 5.15
C ALA A 87 -15.50 -12.23 4.94
N GLU A 88 -15.68 -12.67 3.70
CA GLU A 88 -16.31 -13.96 3.36
C GLU A 88 -15.57 -15.14 3.98
N SER A 89 -14.23 -15.13 3.96
CA SER A 89 -13.41 -16.17 4.60
C SER A 89 -13.58 -16.19 6.13
N ASN A 90 -13.68 -15.02 6.77
CA ASN A 90 -13.93 -14.92 8.19
C ASN A 90 -15.31 -15.47 8.58
N GLU A 91 -16.33 -15.17 7.78
CA GLU A 91 -17.67 -15.73 7.96
C GLU A 91 -17.67 -17.24 7.75
N ALA A 92 -16.98 -17.72 6.71
CA ALA A 92 -16.82 -19.14 6.45
C ALA A 92 -16.13 -19.88 7.59
N LYS A 93 -15.08 -19.29 8.16
CA LYS A 93 -14.38 -19.86 9.33
C LYS A 93 -15.31 -19.99 10.54
N LYS A 94 -16.15 -18.98 10.80
CA LYS A 94 -17.15 -19.04 11.89
C LYS A 94 -18.17 -20.16 11.63
N GLY A 95 -18.72 -20.23 10.42
CA GLY A 95 -19.67 -21.26 10.01
C GLY A 95 -19.08 -22.66 10.14
N LEU A 96 -17.87 -22.88 9.62
CA LEU A 96 -17.15 -24.15 9.73
C LEU A 96 -16.87 -24.53 11.19
N THR A 97 -16.54 -23.57 12.05
CA THR A 97 -16.31 -23.85 13.48
C THR A 97 -17.59 -24.35 14.14
N ALA A 98 -18.73 -23.72 13.88
CA ALA A 98 -20.02 -24.14 14.42
C ALA A 98 -20.44 -25.52 13.90
N LEU A 99 -20.34 -25.75 12.58
CA LEU A 99 -20.70 -27.03 11.97
C LEU A 99 -19.76 -28.17 12.40
N ASN A 100 -18.47 -27.90 12.59
CA ASN A 100 -17.54 -28.88 13.15
C ASN A 100 -17.94 -29.28 14.58
N ALA A 101 -18.35 -28.32 15.41
CA ALA A 101 -18.86 -28.61 16.75
C ALA A 101 -20.16 -29.44 16.71
N GLU A 102 -21.07 -29.12 15.79
CA GLU A 102 -22.29 -29.91 15.57
C GLU A 102 -21.96 -31.34 15.13
N MET A 103 -21.06 -31.51 14.15
CA MET A 103 -20.58 -32.82 13.70
C MET A 103 -19.97 -33.63 14.84
N ALA A 104 -19.13 -33.00 15.68
CA ALA A 104 -18.57 -33.66 16.85
C ALA A 104 -19.66 -34.13 17.81
N SER A 105 -20.68 -33.30 18.07
CA SER A 105 -21.81 -33.67 18.94
C SER A 105 -22.64 -34.83 18.38
N LEU A 106 -22.85 -34.89 17.06
CA LEU A 106 -23.56 -35.98 16.40
C LEU A 106 -22.75 -37.28 16.46
N ARG A 107 -21.42 -37.21 16.24
CA ARG A 107 -20.52 -38.36 16.39
C ARG A 107 -20.55 -38.91 17.81
N LEU A 108 -20.49 -38.04 18.83
CA LEU A 108 -20.59 -38.45 20.23
C LEU A 108 -21.91 -39.16 20.56
N LYS A 109 -23.00 -38.88 19.83
CA LYS A 109 -24.28 -39.58 19.99
C LYS A 109 -24.32 -40.92 19.23
N ASP A 110 -23.68 -41.03 18.06
CA ASP A 110 -23.69 -42.27 17.26
C ASP A 110 -22.80 -43.36 17.86
N VAL A 111 -21.66 -43.01 18.45
CA VAL A 111 -20.70 -43.96 19.03
C VAL A 111 -21.33 -44.93 20.05
N PRO A 112 -22.02 -44.49 21.12
CA PRO A 112 -22.58 -45.41 22.10
C PRO A 112 -23.73 -46.26 21.54
N LEU A 113 -24.47 -45.75 20.55
CA LEU A 113 -25.50 -46.51 19.85
C LEU A 113 -24.88 -47.60 18.96
N ALA A 114 -23.72 -47.31 18.37
CA ALA A 114 -22.96 -48.30 17.62
C ALA A 114 -22.50 -49.45 18.53
N GLU A 115 -21.90 -49.10 19.66
CA GLU A 115 -21.44 -50.07 20.65
C GLU A 115 -22.60 -50.91 21.22
N HIS A 116 -23.79 -50.32 21.45
CA HIS A 116 -24.98 -51.08 21.84
C HIS A 116 -25.40 -52.10 20.77
N VAL A 117 -25.43 -51.71 19.50
CA VAL A 117 -25.78 -52.62 18.41
C VAL A 117 -24.76 -53.76 18.32
N ASP A 118 -23.46 -53.45 18.42
CA ASP A 118 -22.40 -54.45 18.35
C ASP A 118 -22.49 -55.44 19.54
N ASN A 119 -22.76 -54.96 20.75
CA ASN A 119 -22.95 -55.83 21.93
C ASN A 119 -24.18 -56.74 21.81
N LEU A 120 -25.28 -56.23 21.23
CA LEU A 120 -26.50 -57.00 20.99
C LEU A 120 -26.28 -58.07 19.91
N ASP A 121 -25.50 -57.75 18.87
CA ASP A 121 -25.10 -58.69 17.82
C ASP A 121 -24.26 -59.84 18.40
N ASP A 122 -23.27 -59.51 19.26
CA ASP A 122 -22.48 -60.50 20.01
C ASP A 122 -23.36 -61.40 20.91
N GLU A 123 -24.41 -60.83 21.54
CA GLU A 123 -25.36 -61.59 22.37
C GLU A 123 -26.20 -62.55 21.52
N LEU A 124 -26.68 -62.10 20.36
CA LEU A 124 -27.38 -62.95 19.39
C LEU A 124 -26.53 -64.12 18.92
N GLU A 125 -25.26 -63.87 18.57
CA GLU A 125 -24.33 -64.91 18.12
C GLU A 125 -24.14 -66.00 19.20
N ARG A 126 -24.00 -65.60 20.47
CA ARG A 126 -23.86 -66.55 21.60
C ARG A 126 -25.11 -67.40 21.81
N MET A 127 -26.30 -66.87 21.50
CA MET A 127 -27.58 -67.55 21.70
C MET A 127 -28.04 -68.35 20.47
N MET A 128 -27.34 -68.28 19.34
CA MET A 128 -27.77 -68.85 18.06
C MET A 128 -28.07 -70.36 18.11
N PHE A 129 -27.34 -71.11 18.96
CA PHE A 129 -27.50 -72.56 19.12
C PHE A 129 -28.42 -72.97 20.29
N GLN A 130 -28.96 -72.01 21.04
CA GLN A 130 -29.83 -72.28 22.18
C GLN A 130 -31.29 -72.45 21.73
N THR A 131 -31.90 -73.59 22.07
CA THR A 131 -33.24 -73.96 21.60
C THR A 131 -34.35 -73.76 22.65
N THR A 132 -34.01 -73.23 23.82
CA THR A 132 -34.99 -72.94 24.88
C THR A 132 -35.96 -71.83 24.45
N ASN A 133 -37.22 -71.92 24.89
CA ASN A 133 -38.22 -70.86 24.64
C ASN A 133 -37.78 -69.49 25.18
N GLU A 134 -37.07 -69.45 26.31
CA GLU A 134 -36.52 -68.22 26.88
C GLU A 134 -35.48 -67.57 25.95
N ALA A 135 -34.53 -68.34 25.42
CA ALA A 135 -33.58 -67.85 24.43
C ALA A 135 -34.26 -67.39 23.13
N ALA A 136 -35.36 -68.03 22.71
CA ALA A 136 -36.13 -67.59 21.55
C ALA A 136 -36.80 -66.22 21.79
N ALA A 137 -37.43 -66.03 22.95
CA ALA A 137 -38.03 -64.74 23.32
C ALA A 137 -36.97 -63.63 23.45
N ARG A 138 -35.82 -63.92 24.06
CA ARG A 138 -34.73 -62.95 24.18
C ARG A 138 -34.16 -62.54 22.82
N ARG A 139 -34.03 -63.47 21.86
CA ARG A 139 -33.60 -63.12 20.49
C ARG A 139 -34.57 -62.14 19.81
N GLU A 140 -35.87 -62.38 19.95
CA GLU A 140 -36.90 -61.48 19.40
C GLU A 140 -36.84 -60.08 20.03
N GLU A 141 -36.64 -59.99 21.35
CA GLU A 141 -36.42 -58.72 22.05
C GLU A 141 -35.17 -57.98 21.53
N ILE A 142 -34.05 -58.69 21.36
CA ILE A 142 -32.82 -58.09 20.87
C ILE A 142 -32.99 -57.58 19.44
N GLU A 143 -33.62 -58.35 18.54
CA GLU A 143 -33.89 -57.90 17.17
C GLU A 143 -34.72 -56.62 17.14
N TYR A 144 -35.70 -56.48 18.05
CA TYR A 144 -36.47 -55.26 18.22
C TYR A 144 -35.61 -54.09 18.73
N GLU A 145 -34.81 -54.29 19.78
CA GLU A 145 -33.89 -53.27 20.32
C GLU A 145 -32.89 -52.81 19.26
N MET A 146 -32.26 -53.74 18.53
CA MET A 146 -31.34 -53.45 17.43
C MET A 146 -32.01 -52.61 16.34
N THR A 147 -33.27 -52.89 16.02
CA THR A 147 -34.03 -52.12 15.03
C THR A 147 -34.21 -50.67 15.49
N GLU A 148 -34.60 -50.45 16.75
CA GLU A 148 -34.75 -49.11 17.33
C GLU A 148 -33.43 -48.32 17.36
N TYR A 149 -32.33 -48.97 17.79
CA TYR A 149 -31.01 -48.35 17.78
C TYR A 149 -30.54 -48.02 16.37
N ASN A 150 -30.71 -48.94 15.42
CA ASN A 150 -30.34 -48.71 14.02
C ASN A 150 -31.14 -47.58 13.37
N ASN A 151 -32.43 -47.46 13.69
CA ASN A 151 -33.26 -46.33 13.25
C ASN A 151 -32.74 -44.99 13.79
N SER A 152 -32.39 -44.95 15.08
CA SER A 152 -31.79 -43.77 15.72
C SER A 152 -30.44 -43.38 15.09
N ARG A 153 -29.55 -44.37 14.88
CA ARG A 153 -28.27 -44.16 14.18
C ARG A 153 -28.47 -43.66 12.76
N ARG A 154 -29.44 -44.21 12.03
CA ARG A 154 -29.78 -43.78 10.66
C ARG A 154 -30.18 -42.31 10.62
N ALA A 155 -30.99 -41.86 11.58
CA ALA A 155 -31.38 -40.46 11.70
C ALA A 155 -30.18 -39.54 12.01
N ILE A 156 -29.27 -39.95 12.89
CA ILE A 156 -28.04 -39.20 13.20
C ILE A 156 -27.14 -39.10 11.97
N LYS A 157 -26.89 -40.23 11.28
CA LYS A 157 -26.07 -40.27 10.07
C LYS A 157 -26.65 -39.41 8.94
N ALA A 158 -27.98 -39.33 8.81
CA ALA A 158 -28.63 -38.42 7.88
C ALA A 158 -28.34 -36.94 8.20
N LYS A 159 -28.39 -36.56 9.49
CA LYS A 159 -28.01 -35.21 9.93
C LYS A 159 -26.53 -34.91 9.68
N MET A 160 -25.64 -35.86 9.94
CA MET A 160 -24.21 -35.71 9.66
C MET A 160 -23.94 -35.43 8.18
N LYS A 161 -24.59 -36.17 7.27
CA LYS A 161 -24.50 -35.92 5.82
C LYS A 161 -24.98 -34.51 5.44
N TYR A 162 -26.05 -34.04 6.08
CA TYR A 162 -26.56 -32.69 5.85
C TYR A 162 -25.55 -31.62 6.30
N VAL A 163 -24.95 -31.79 7.48
CA VAL A 163 -23.92 -30.88 7.99
C VAL A 163 -22.67 -30.89 7.09
N GLU A 164 -22.22 -32.05 6.62
CA GLU A 164 -21.10 -32.15 5.66
C GLU A 164 -21.39 -31.39 4.35
N ALA A 165 -22.62 -31.46 3.85
CA ALA A 165 -23.03 -30.69 2.68
C ALA A 165 -22.99 -29.18 2.94
N LEU A 166 -23.45 -28.73 4.11
CA LEU A 166 -23.36 -27.31 4.49
C LEU A 166 -21.90 -26.85 4.63
N MET A 167 -21.03 -27.66 5.26
CA MET A 167 -19.61 -27.35 5.40
C MET A 167 -18.93 -27.15 4.04
N SER A 168 -19.29 -27.98 3.05
CA SER A 168 -18.75 -27.88 1.69
C SER A 168 -18.99 -26.51 1.06
N ASN A 169 -20.14 -25.88 1.33
CA ASN A 169 -20.42 -24.52 0.85
C ASN A 169 -19.52 -23.47 1.51
N PHE A 170 -19.24 -23.61 2.81
CA PHE A 170 -18.34 -22.69 3.50
C PHE A 170 -16.88 -22.83 3.05
N TYR A 171 -16.44 -24.05 2.72
CA TYR A 171 -15.07 -24.27 2.23
C TYR A 171 -14.77 -23.55 0.92
N LEU A 172 -15.77 -23.21 0.09
CA LEU A 172 -15.58 -22.42 -1.14
C LEU A 172 -15.06 -21.01 -0.84
N ASN A 173 -15.43 -20.45 0.31
CA ASN A 173 -15.08 -19.09 0.70
C ASN A 173 -13.94 -19.03 1.72
N TYR A 174 -13.64 -20.15 2.37
CA TYR A 174 -12.57 -20.26 3.33
C TYR A 174 -11.19 -20.08 2.68
N LEU A 175 -10.33 -19.30 3.33
CA LEU A 175 -8.90 -19.20 3.02
C LEU A 175 -8.11 -19.89 4.13
N SER A 176 -7.07 -20.64 3.75
CA SER A 176 -6.06 -21.08 4.72
C SER A 176 -5.36 -19.86 5.36
N ASN A 177 -4.73 -20.04 6.53
CA ASN A 177 -4.01 -18.95 7.20
C ASN A 177 -2.98 -18.28 6.28
N VAL A 178 -2.26 -19.08 5.48
CA VAL A 178 -1.24 -18.59 4.54
C VAL A 178 -1.89 -17.75 3.43
N GLU A 179 -3.02 -18.17 2.89
CA GLU A 179 -3.73 -17.42 1.85
C GLU A 179 -4.37 -16.15 2.41
N TYR A 180 -4.93 -16.22 3.61
CA TYR A 180 -5.47 -15.07 4.33
C TYR A 180 -4.41 -13.99 4.50
N GLU A 181 -3.21 -14.37 4.99
CA GLU A 181 -2.09 -13.44 5.13
C GLU A 181 -1.67 -12.82 3.80
N LYS A 182 -1.66 -13.60 2.70
CA LYS A 182 -1.37 -13.08 1.36
C LYS A 182 -2.38 -12.03 0.93
N TYR A 183 -3.68 -12.28 1.11
CA TYR A 183 -4.73 -11.32 0.77
C TYR A 183 -4.68 -10.06 1.65
N ALA A 184 -4.42 -10.21 2.95
CA ALA A 184 -4.28 -9.09 3.88
C ALA A 184 -3.06 -8.21 3.55
N ARG A 185 -1.91 -8.82 3.26
CA ARG A 185 -0.72 -8.10 2.80
C ARG A 185 -0.96 -7.39 1.48
N LEU A 186 -1.54 -8.08 0.50
CA LEU A 186 -1.88 -7.49 -0.80
C LEU A 186 -2.81 -6.28 -0.63
N GLN A 187 -3.83 -6.38 0.23
CA GLN A 187 -4.73 -5.27 0.51
C GLN A 187 -3.98 -4.06 1.10
N SER A 188 -3.08 -4.31 2.05
CA SER A 188 -2.23 -3.27 2.66
C SER A 188 -1.30 -2.62 1.64
N ASP A 189 -0.62 -3.41 0.82
CA ASP A 189 0.33 -2.94 -0.19
C ASP A 189 -0.37 -2.09 -1.26
N LEU A 190 -1.54 -2.54 -1.73
CA LEU A 190 -2.35 -1.78 -2.69
C LEU A 190 -2.86 -0.47 -2.09
N LEU A 191 -3.23 -0.46 -0.81
CA LEU A 191 -3.64 0.75 -0.11
C LEU A 191 -2.48 1.74 0.04
N GLN A 192 -1.28 1.25 0.34
CA GLN A 192 -0.07 2.07 0.39
C GLN A 192 0.26 2.67 -0.98
N ASP A 193 0.26 1.86 -2.04
CA ASP A 193 0.48 2.33 -3.42
C ASP A 193 -0.57 3.38 -3.84
N LEU A 194 -1.83 3.21 -3.43
CA LEU A 194 -2.89 4.20 -3.66
C LEU A 194 -2.58 5.53 -2.98
N PHE A 195 -2.14 5.50 -1.72
CA PHE A 195 -1.78 6.70 -0.96
C PHE A 195 -0.56 7.41 -1.53
N ASP A 196 0.49 6.65 -1.86
CA ASP A 196 1.72 7.18 -2.45
C ASP A 196 1.43 7.90 -3.78
N ARG A 197 0.58 7.31 -4.63
CA ARG A 197 0.14 7.90 -5.91
C ARG A 197 -0.77 9.12 -5.74
N SER A 198 -1.55 9.16 -4.68
CA SER A 198 -2.44 10.30 -4.37
C SER A 198 -1.67 11.50 -3.79
N GLY A 199 -0.35 11.40 -3.65
CA GLY A 199 0.48 12.42 -3.03
C GLY A 199 0.38 12.45 -1.50
N TYR A 200 -0.26 11.45 -0.89
CA TYR A 200 -0.23 11.22 0.55
C TYR A 200 1.15 10.63 0.90
N LYS A 201 2.15 11.49 1.06
CA LYS A 201 3.41 11.11 1.69
C LYS A 201 3.15 10.97 3.19
N ASP A 202 3.66 9.89 3.78
CA ASP A 202 3.72 9.71 5.22
C ASP A 202 4.08 11.04 5.91
N ILE A 203 3.24 11.48 6.84
CA ILE A 203 3.36 12.78 7.53
C ILE A 203 4.76 12.92 8.15
N SER A 204 5.41 11.81 8.52
CA SER A 204 6.79 11.78 9.00
C SER A 204 7.80 12.31 7.96
N VAL A 205 7.65 11.98 6.67
CA VAL A 205 8.56 12.39 5.59
C VAL A 205 8.42 13.88 5.28
N LEU A 206 7.19 14.42 5.31
CA LEU A 206 6.94 15.85 5.13
C LEU A 206 7.47 16.68 6.32
N ASN A 207 7.31 16.18 7.55
CA ASN A 207 7.87 16.80 8.73
C ASN A 207 9.42 16.78 8.71
N ASN A 208 10.04 15.68 8.31
CA ASN A 208 11.51 15.60 8.20
C ASN A 208 12.05 16.58 7.16
N ARG A 209 11.43 16.68 5.97
CA ARG A 209 11.83 17.68 4.97
C ARG A 209 11.67 19.12 5.46
N ARG A 210 10.64 19.39 6.25
CA ARG A 210 10.42 20.72 6.85
C ARG A 210 11.50 21.04 7.90
N ILE A 211 11.88 20.05 8.71
CA ILE A 211 12.96 20.18 9.70
C ILE A 211 14.30 20.38 8.98
N GLU A 212 14.61 19.59 7.95
CA GLU A 212 15.83 19.75 7.13
C GLU A 212 15.93 21.15 6.52
N ALA A 213 14.82 21.68 5.98
CA ALA A 213 14.77 23.04 5.44
C ALA A 213 14.96 24.12 6.52
N GLN A 214 14.43 23.90 7.73
CA GLN A 214 14.63 24.81 8.87
C GLN A 214 16.08 24.78 9.36
N VAL A 215 16.71 23.61 9.41
CA VAL A 215 18.11 23.44 9.79
C VAL A 215 19.03 24.14 8.79
N SER A 216 18.85 23.90 7.49
CA SER A 216 19.66 24.55 6.44
C SER A 216 19.52 26.08 6.46
N LYS A 217 18.31 26.59 6.75
CA LYS A 217 18.10 28.03 6.96
C LYS A 217 18.86 28.54 8.19
N ALA A 218 18.77 27.87 9.34
CA ALA A 218 19.47 28.28 10.56
C ALA A 218 21.00 28.27 10.39
N GLU A 219 21.55 27.28 9.66
CA GLU A 219 22.97 27.23 9.30
C GLU A 219 23.37 28.43 8.42
N SER A 220 22.55 28.79 7.44
CA SER A 220 22.81 29.97 6.59
C SER A 220 22.77 31.28 7.39
N GLU A 221 21.87 31.40 8.36
CA GLU A 221 21.78 32.57 9.24
C GLU A 221 22.98 32.63 10.20
N ALA A 222 23.38 31.51 10.79
CA ALA A 222 24.57 31.42 11.62
C ALA A 222 25.85 31.84 10.86
N ALA A 223 26.01 31.39 9.62
CA ALA A 223 27.12 31.79 8.77
C ALA A 223 27.15 33.30 8.48
N ILE A 224 25.97 33.95 8.36
CA ILE A 224 25.86 35.41 8.23
C ILE A 224 26.29 36.11 9.52
N PHE A 225 25.87 35.59 10.67
CA PHE A 225 26.24 36.16 11.98
C PHE A 225 27.73 36.00 12.27
N GLU A 226 28.34 34.86 11.95
CA GLU A 226 29.80 34.68 12.05
C GLU A 226 30.54 35.68 11.18
N ASN A 227 30.12 35.86 9.92
CA ASN A 227 30.71 36.85 9.02
C ASN A 227 30.62 38.27 9.59
N ARG A 228 29.49 38.60 10.23
CA ARG A 228 29.27 39.92 10.83
C ARG A 228 30.10 40.12 12.10
N ALA A 229 30.21 39.09 12.95
CA ALA A 229 31.06 39.11 14.13
C ALA A 229 32.55 39.25 13.75
N GLY A 230 33.00 38.55 12.71
CA GLY A 230 34.36 38.70 12.18
C GLY A 230 34.65 40.13 11.72
N LYS A 231 33.72 40.78 11.03
CA LYS A 231 33.86 42.20 10.62
C LYS A 231 33.93 43.16 11.81
N ILE A 232 33.16 42.90 12.87
CA ILE A 232 33.18 43.73 14.09
C ILE A 232 34.52 43.58 14.81
N ALA A 233 35.00 42.34 14.97
CA ALA A 233 36.30 42.08 15.59
C ALA A 233 37.46 42.73 14.84
N ILE A 234 37.41 42.75 13.50
CA ILE A 234 38.40 43.47 12.67
C ILE A 234 38.32 44.97 12.94
N ASN A 235 37.12 45.57 12.94
CA ASN A 235 36.96 46.99 13.23
C ASN A 235 37.43 47.39 14.64
N ASP A 236 37.22 46.53 15.64
CA ASP A 236 37.68 46.79 17.01
C ASP A 236 39.22 46.70 17.11
N ALA A 237 39.84 45.77 16.38
CA ALA A 237 41.29 45.69 16.27
C ALA A 237 41.90 46.92 15.56
N GLU A 238 41.26 47.39 14.48
CA GLU A 238 41.66 48.62 13.78
C GLU A 238 41.53 49.86 14.69
N LYS A 239 40.45 49.97 15.47
CA LYS A 239 40.29 51.04 16.47
C LYS A 239 41.38 51.02 17.53
N ALA A 240 41.76 49.83 18.03
CA ALA A 240 42.84 49.71 19.01
C ALA A 240 44.18 50.22 18.44
N GLN A 241 44.51 49.86 17.20
CA GLN A 241 45.72 50.36 16.52
C GLN A 241 45.72 51.88 16.34
N VAL A 242 44.58 52.47 15.98
CA VAL A 242 44.45 53.93 15.87
C VAL A 242 44.66 54.60 17.22
N ASN A 243 44.11 54.06 18.30
CA ASN A 243 44.30 54.60 19.64
C ASN A 243 45.77 54.51 20.09
N ASP A 244 46.46 53.41 19.79
CA ASP A 244 47.90 53.27 20.06
C ASP A 244 48.72 54.34 19.30
N LEU A 245 48.38 54.61 18.03
CA LEU A 245 49.02 55.67 17.24
C LEU A 245 48.75 57.05 17.80
N ILE A 246 47.53 57.32 18.29
CA ILE A 246 47.18 58.58 18.97
C ILE A 246 48.00 58.73 20.26
N ALA A 247 48.12 57.66 21.07
CA ALA A 247 48.92 57.68 22.29
C ALA A 247 50.40 57.96 22.01
N ILE A 248 50.96 57.37 20.95
CA ILE A 248 52.32 57.65 20.47
C ILE A 248 52.44 59.12 20.04
N GLY A 249 51.47 59.63 19.26
CA GLY A 249 51.42 61.03 18.82
C GLY A 249 51.39 62.02 20.00
N ASN A 250 50.51 61.79 20.97
CA ASN A 250 50.40 62.62 22.18
C ASN A 250 51.72 62.65 22.97
N LYS A 251 52.42 61.50 23.04
CA LYS A 251 53.74 61.39 23.68
C LYS A 251 54.83 62.16 22.94
N ILE A 252 54.75 62.24 21.61
CA ILE A 252 55.68 63.03 20.77
C ILE A 252 55.41 64.53 20.90
N ILE A 253 54.14 64.93 21.03
CA ILE A 253 53.72 66.34 21.11
C ILE A 253 53.82 66.89 22.56
N GLY A 254 54.04 66.02 23.55
CA GLY A 254 54.19 66.40 24.96
C GLY A 254 52.86 66.70 25.67
N ILE A 255 51.74 66.15 25.17
CA ILE A 255 50.42 66.31 25.79
C ILE A 255 50.15 65.06 26.63
N GLU A 256 50.30 65.15 27.96
CA GLU A 256 49.84 64.10 28.87
C GLU A 256 48.31 64.14 28.94
N SER A 257 47.64 63.16 28.32
CA SER A 257 46.19 63.03 28.38
C SER A 257 45.78 62.48 29.75
N GLY A 258 45.35 63.37 30.64
CA GLY A 258 44.61 63.01 31.85
C GLY A 258 43.26 62.41 31.48
N ALA A 259 43.01 61.18 31.91
CA ALA A 259 41.68 60.59 31.95
C ALA A 259 41.01 61.07 33.24
N ASP A 260 39.90 61.79 33.13
CA ASP A 260 38.94 61.97 34.22
C ASP A 260 37.52 61.73 33.69
N ASP A 261 36.91 60.71 34.27
CA ASP A 261 35.51 60.56 34.67
C ASP A 261 34.36 61.08 33.79
N ALA A 262 33.52 60.13 33.35
CA ALA A 262 32.07 60.25 33.47
C ALA A 262 31.42 58.86 33.45
N THR A 263 31.26 58.26 34.63
CA THR A 263 30.21 57.27 34.89
C THR A 263 28.89 57.99 35.12
N GLU A 264 27.92 57.80 34.22
CA GLU A 264 26.48 57.72 34.49
C GLU A 264 25.77 56.95 33.38
#